data_AF-A0A7K1D099-F1
#
_entry.id   AF-A0A7K1D099-F1
#
_cell.length_a   1.000
_cell.length_b   1.000
_cell.length_c   1.000
_cell.angle_alpha   90.00
_cell.angle_beta   90.00
_cell.angle_gamma   90.00
#
_symmetry.space_group_name_H-M   'P 1'
#
loop_
_entity.id
_entity.type
_entity.pdbx_description
1 polymer ?
#
loop_
_entity_poly.entity_id
_entity_poly.type
_entity_poly.pdbx_seq_one_letter_code
_entity_poly.pdbx_strand_id
1 'polypeptide(L)'
;MTDDDVAEGFRNLTHILQSALYSHQEFDPQRPVFNRIVSPTRSFTGDNSDAVYFETPVAPNNEYIVRGNIAGAVYTSFTMEAGAADGSYATHTSGVLNDTEMDIDADGNYEIRLGGAKANRNWLEIPTDGGRITTRHYFEFPWSSSASQTLHVPISIEAVTKVPAPPRWNDERVSAALQRVINHVRSKTVASIAPSEDTPIPFVSRVPNELPQPIVPGNMAFAAFDAAYSMAPYLIGDDEALVIRGRWPECVFANLCLWNRWSQMY
;
A
#
# COMPACT_ATOMS: atom_id res chain seq x y z
N MET A 1 6.16 7.48 25.98
CA MET A 1 6.66 6.20 25.47
C MET A 1 6.74 5.28 26.66
N THR A 2 5.85 4.30 26.71
CA THR A 2 5.79 3.27 27.75
C THR A 2 6.69 2.09 27.39
N ASP A 3 6.87 1.14 28.31
CA ASP A 3 7.56 -0.12 28.00
C ASP A 3 6.81 -0.93 26.94
N ASP A 4 5.47 -0.85 26.93
CA ASP A 4 4.63 -1.46 25.90
C ASP A 4 4.87 -0.83 24.53
N ASP A 5 4.97 0.50 24.44
CA ASP A 5 5.33 1.19 23.20
C ASP A 5 6.67 0.68 22.66
N VAL A 6 7.65 0.44 23.53
CA VAL A 6 8.97 -0.08 23.12
C VAL A 6 8.86 -1.50 22.58
N ALA A 7 8.10 -2.38 23.26
CA ALA A 7 7.87 -3.75 22.82
C ALA A 7 7.14 -3.80 21.46
N GLU A 8 6.11 -2.98 21.27
CA GLU A 8 5.41 -2.84 20.00
C GLU A 8 6.32 -2.28 18.90
N GLY A 9 7.25 -1.39 19.24
CA GLY A 9 8.25 -0.87 18.32
C GLY A 9 9.17 -1.96 17.78
N PHE A 10 9.66 -2.85 18.64
CA PHE A 10 10.42 -4.02 18.21
C PHE A 10 9.58 -4.95 17.32
N ARG A 11 8.31 -5.18 17.67
CA ARG A 11 7.39 -5.94 16.81
C ARG A 11 7.22 -5.27 15.44
N ASN A 12 7.05 -3.94 15.39
CA ASN A 12 6.97 -3.18 14.15
C ASN A 12 8.22 -3.37 13.27
N LEU A 13 9.43 -3.32 13.85
CA LEU A 13 10.67 -3.60 13.13
C LEU A 13 10.67 -5.00 12.50
N THR A 14 10.16 -6.01 13.21
CA THR A 14 10.05 -7.37 12.64
C THR A 14 9.06 -7.45 11.48
N HIS A 15 7.94 -6.71 11.53
CA HIS A 15 6.99 -6.65 10.42
C HIS A 15 7.59 -5.92 9.20
N ILE A 16 8.35 -4.84 9.40
CA ILE A 16 9.08 -4.15 8.33
C ILE A 16 10.08 -5.11 7.67
N LEU A 17 10.86 -5.86 8.48
CA LEU A 17 11.80 -6.85 7.96
C LEU A 17 11.07 -7.98 7.20
N GLN A 18 9.96 -8.48 7.74
CA GLN A 18 9.14 -9.50 7.09
C GLN A 18 8.60 -9.00 5.74
N SER A 19 8.17 -7.73 5.65
CA SER A 19 7.76 -7.11 4.40
C SER A 19 8.92 -7.01 3.41
N ALA A 20 10.10 -6.61 3.88
CA ALA A 20 11.32 -6.52 3.08
C ALA A 20 11.69 -7.87 2.45
N LEU A 21 11.72 -8.93 3.27
CA LEU A 21 12.04 -10.29 2.82
C LEU A 21 10.96 -10.85 1.88
N TYR A 22 9.69 -10.56 2.14
CA TYR A 22 8.57 -11.11 1.37
C TYR A 22 8.39 -10.44 0.01
N SER A 23 8.43 -9.11 -0.05
CA SER A 23 8.15 -8.35 -1.28
C SER A 23 9.41 -7.93 -2.04
N HIS A 24 10.50 -7.57 -1.33
CA HIS A 24 11.64 -6.88 -1.95
C HIS A 24 12.82 -7.80 -2.26
N GLN A 25 13.02 -8.89 -1.51
CA GLN A 25 14.06 -9.86 -1.81
C GLN A 25 13.82 -10.52 -3.18
N GLU A 26 12.59 -11.00 -3.39
CA GLU A 26 12.16 -11.73 -4.60
C GLU A 26 11.69 -10.82 -5.74
N PHE A 27 12.00 -9.52 -5.66
CA PHE A 27 11.60 -8.52 -6.63
C PHE A 27 12.17 -8.87 -8.03
N ASP A 28 11.30 -9.31 -8.93
CA ASP A 28 11.60 -9.62 -10.33
C ASP A 28 10.54 -9.00 -11.25
N PRO A 29 10.79 -7.80 -11.80
CA PRO A 29 9.81 -7.15 -12.66
C PRO A 29 9.64 -7.85 -14.01
N GLN A 30 10.51 -8.78 -14.40
CA GLN A 30 10.30 -9.57 -15.62
C GLN A 30 9.34 -10.74 -15.40
N ARG A 31 9.15 -11.14 -14.14
CA ARG A 31 8.28 -12.25 -13.71
C ARG A 31 7.47 -11.81 -12.48
N PRO A 32 6.66 -10.75 -12.62
CA PRO A 32 5.99 -10.13 -11.48
C PRO A 32 4.96 -11.08 -10.87
N VAL A 33 4.76 -10.95 -9.55
CA VAL A 33 3.74 -11.66 -8.78
C VAL A 33 3.17 -10.69 -7.75
N PHE A 34 1.85 -10.62 -7.66
CA PHE A 34 1.19 -9.86 -6.61
C PHE A 34 1.38 -10.51 -5.24
N ASN A 35 2.02 -9.79 -4.34
CA ASN A 35 2.25 -10.19 -2.95
C ASN A 35 1.29 -9.44 -2.04
N ARG A 36 0.55 -10.16 -1.20
CA ARG A 36 -0.34 -9.54 -0.21
C ARG A 36 0.47 -8.86 0.89
N ILE A 37 0.44 -7.53 0.99
CA ILE A 37 1.36 -6.79 1.87
C ILE A 37 0.89 -6.70 3.33
N VAL A 38 -0.43 -6.64 3.55
CA VAL A 38 -1.06 -6.70 4.88
C VAL A 38 -1.69 -8.08 5.08
N SER A 39 -1.38 -8.72 6.20
CA SER A 39 -1.92 -10.03 6.58
C SER A 39 -2.28 -10.06 8.07
N PRO A 40 -3.00 -11.09 8.56
CA PRO A 40 -3.28 -11.24 9.98
C PRO A 40 -2.03 -11.27 10.88
N THR A 41 -0.85 -11.55 10.30
CA THR A 41 0.42 -11.68 11.01
C THR A 41 1.44 -10.61 10.64
N ARG A 42 1.10 -9.68 9.74
CA ARG A 42 1.98 -8.62 9.29
C ARG A 42 1.18 -7.35 9.01
N SER A 43 1.39 -6.35 9.85
CA SER A 43 0.92 -5.00 9.62
C SER A 43 1.88 -4.23 8.71
N PHE A 44 1.36 -3.27 7.96
CA PHE A 44 2.12 -2.40 7.08
C PHE A 44 1.69 -0.95 7.31
N THR A 45 2.64 -0.06 7.59
CA THR A 45 2.47 1.37 7.93
C THR A 45 1.11 1.99 7.54
N GLY A 46 0.22 2.19 8.51
CA GLY A 46 -1.10 2.80 8.29
C GLY A 46 -2.08 1.89 7.57
N ASP A 47 -2.10 0.60 7.93
CA ASP A 47 -2.97 -0.40 7.33
C ASP A 47 -4.44 -0.22 7.71
N ASN A 48 -5.32 -0.70 6.85
CA ASN A 48 -6.76 -0.58 7.00
C ASN A 48 -7.39 -1.98 7.18
N SER A 49 -8.24 -2.14 8.19
CA SER A 49 -8.84 -3.43 8.57
C SER A 49 -9.77 -3.96 7.50
N ASP A 50 -10.31 -3.05 6.71
CA ASP A 50 -11.38 -3.26 5.76
C ASP A 50 -10.86 -3.33 4.33
N ALA A 51 -9.53 -3.31 4.14
CA ALA A 51 -8.90 -3.43 2.84
C ALA A 51 -7.93 -4.61 2.70
N VAL A 52 -7.92 -5.19 1.51
CA VAL A 52 -6.89 -6.13 1.06
C VAL A 52 -5.95 -5.42 0.09
N TYR A 53 -4.65 -5.59 0.30
CA TYR A 53 -3.60 -4.91 -0.46
C TYR A 53 -2.64 -5.91 -1.09
N PHE A 54 -2.31 -5.69 -2.36
CA PHE A 54 -1.23 -6.40 -3.04
C PHE A 54 -0.24 -5.42 -3.64
N GLU A 55 1.03 -5.80 -3.71
CA GLU A 55 2.02 -5.05 -4.49
C GLU A 55 2.84 -5.97 -5.40
N THR A 56 3.36 -5.41 -6.49
CA THR A 56 4.34 -6.08 -7.34
C THR A 56 5.21 -5.05 -8.05
N PRO A 57 6.45 -5.38 -8.37
CA PRO A 57 7.28 -4.52 -9.19
C PRO A 57 6.92 -4.51 -10.68
N VAL A 58 7.30 -3.43 -11.36
CA VAL A 58 7.27 -3.31 -12.83
C VAL A 58 8.53 -2.61 -13.34
N ALA A 59 9.08 -3.10 -14.45
CA ALA A 59 10.25 -2.51 -15.13
C ALA A 59 9.82 -1.42 -16.13
N PRO A 60 10.67 -0.40 -16.36
CA PRO A 60 10.41 0.59 -17.40
C PRO A 60 10.45 -0.05 -18.78
N ASN A 61 9.76 0.56 -19.75
CA ASN A 61 9.68 0.13 -21.15
C ASN A 61 9.13 -1.30 -21.37
N ASN A 62 8.54 -1.91 -20.33
CA ASN A 62 7.81 -3.16 -20.45
C ASN A 62 6.30 -2.90 -20.50
N GLU A 63 5.56 -3.90 -20.96
CA GLU A 63 4.10 -3.95 -20.90
C GLU A 63 3.66 -5.14 -20.05
N TYR A 64 2.61 -4.93 -19.25
CA TYR A 64 2.02 -5.96 -18.40
C TYR A 64 0.52 -5.97 -18.56
N ILE A 65 -0.07 -7.15 -18.44
CA ILE A 65 -1.52 -7.30 -18.33
C ILE A 65 -1.86 -7.77 -16.93
N VAL A 66 -2.69 -7.00 -16.24
CA VAL A 66 -3.28 -7.33 -14.96
C VAL A 66 -4.71 -7.80 -15.20
N ARG A 67 -5.07 -8.94 -14.63
CA ARG A 67 -6.45 -9.45 -14.64
C ARG A 67 -6.90 -9.72 -13.23
N GLY A 68 -8.18 -9.55 -12.97
CA GLY A 68 -8.73 -9.88 -11.67
C GLY A 68 -10.24 -9.74 -11.61
N ASN A 69 -10.74 -9.83 -10.39
CA ASN A 69 -12.15 -9.67 -10.07
C ASN A 69 -12.27 -8.81 -8.80
N ILE A 70 -13.24 -7.90 -8.76
CA ILE A 70 -13.44 -7.02 -7.59
C ILE A 70 -13.85 -7.79 -6.33
N ALA A 71 -14.33 -9.03 -6.47
CA ALA A 71 -14.62 -9.97 -5.39
C ALA A 71 -15.55 -9.42 -4.29
N GLY A 72 -16.44 -8.50 -4.64
CA GLY A 72 -17.35 -7.83 -3.71
C GLY A 72 -16.76 -6.61 -3.00
N ALA A 73 -15.57 -6.15 -3.38
CA ALA A 73 -15.04 -4.87 -2.93
C ALA A 73 -15.94 -3.74 -3.44
N VAL A 74 -16.27 -2.79 -2.57
CA VAL A 74 -17.06 -1.60 -2.90
C VAL A 74 -16.21 -0.51 -3.59
N TYR A 75 -14.90 -0.62 -3.46
CA TYR A 75 -13.92 0.23 -4.12
C TYR A 75 -12.64 -0.57 -4.41
N THR A 76 -12.15 -0.45 -5.64
CA THR A 76 -10.87 -1.05 -6.07
C THR A 76 -10.01 -0.02 -6.79
N SER A 77 -8.73 0.08 -6.43
CA SER A 77 -7.78 0.92 -7.14
C SER A 77 -6.38 0.35 -7.26
N PHE A 78 -5.66 0.90 -8.23
CA PHE A 78 -4.30 0.59 -8.62
C PHE A 78 -3.49 1.89 -8.60
N THR A 79 -2.40 1.89 -7.85
CA THR A 79 -1.51 3.05 -7.73
C THR A 79 -0.12 2.66 -8.19
N MET A 80 0.40 3.40 -9.16
CA MET A 80 1.78 3.31 -9.60
C MET A 80 2.64 4.23 -8.76
N GLU A 81 3.66 3.66 -8.13
CA GLU A 81 4.63 4.35 -7.28
C GLU A 81 5.99 4.39 -7.97
N ALA A 82 6.63 5.57 -7.99
CA ALA A 82 7.92 5.81 -8.61
C ALA A 82 9.08 5.92 -7.59
N GLY A 83 10.32 5.74 -8.04
CA GLY A 83 11.52 5.88 -7.21
C GLY A 83 11.69 4.79 -6.13
N ALA A 84 11.08 3.62 -6.32
CA ALA A 84 11.10 2.52 -5.36
C ALA A 84 11.72 1.22 -5.91
N ALA A 85 12.36 1.29 -7.08
CA ALA A 85 12.87 0.13 -7.81
C ALA A 85 14.04 -0.56 -7.08
N ASP A 86 14.79 0.18 -6.26
CA ASP A 86 15.90 -0.31 -5.45
C ASP A 86 15.47 -0.82 -4.07
N GLY A 87 14.16 -0.94 -3.81
CA GLY A 87 13.60 -1.35 -2.53
C GLY A 87 13.36 -0.20 -1.53
N SER A 88 13.79 1.02 -1.84
CA SER A 88 13.51 2.20 -1.02
C SER A 88 12.02 2.54 -0.99
N TYR A 89 11.63 3.36 -0.01
CA TYR A 89 10.31 3.97 0.03
C TYR A 89 10.07 4.79 -1.25
N ALA A 90 8.86 4.73 -1.79
CA ALA A 90 8.52 5.44 -3.02
C ALA A 90 8.60 6.95 -2.82
N THR A 91 9.03 7.67 -3.85
CA THR A 91 9.18 9.13 -3.76
C THR A 91 7.85 9.85 -3.97
N HIS A 92 6.98 9.30 -4.82
CA HIS A 92 5.66 9.84 -5.12
C HIS A 92 4.82 8.80 -5.86
N THR A 93 3.51 9.05 -5.85
CA THR A 93 2.56 8.41 -6.76
C THR A 93 2.67 9.01 -8.16
N SER A 94 2.90 8.18 -9.17
CA SER A 94 3.05 8.60 -10.58
C SER A 94 1.79 8.37 -11.42
N GLY A 95 0.81 7.62 -10.92
CA GLY A 95 -0.45 7.38 -11.60
C GLY A 95 -1.41 6.55 -10.75
N VAL A 96 -2.71 6.78 -10.93
CA VAL A 96 -3.78 6.01 -10.28
C VAL A 96 -4.82 5.61 -11.30
N LEU A 97 -5.42 4.44 -11.08
CA LEU A 97 -6.61 3.95 -11.77
C LEU A 97 -7.56 3.40 -10.72
N ASN A 98 -8.80 3.90 -10.67
CA ASN A 98 -9.85 3.37 -9.78
C ASN A 98 -11.01 2.77 -10.57
N ASP A 99 -12.01 2.25 -9.86
CA ASP A 99 -13.20 1.60 -10.41
C ASP A 99 -14.00 2.45 -11.42
N THR A 100 -13.97 3.78 -11.32
CA THR A 100 -14.63 4.67 -12.29
C THR A 100 -13.91 4.72 -13.64
N GLU A 101 -12.62 4.40 -13.66
CA GLU A 101 -11.74 4.41 -14.83
C GLU A 101 -11.50 2.99 -15.40
N MET A 102 -11.94 1.97 -14.66
CA MET A 102 -11.91 0.57 -15.09
C MET A 102 -13.21 0.15 -15.76
N ASP A 103 -13.09 -0.68 -16.80
CA ASP A 103 -14.22 -1.43 -17.34
C ASP A 103 -14.34 -2.74 -16.57
N ILE A 104 -15.32 -2.79 -15.68
CA ILE A 104 -15.66 -3.96 -14.89
C ILE A 104 -16.92 -4.59 -15.51
N ASP A 105 -16.86 -5.89 -15.83
CA ASP A 105 -18.00 -6.59 -16.39
C ASP A 105 -19.06 -6.95 -15.33
N ALA A 106 -20.18 -7.52 -15.77
CA ALA A 106 -21.29 -7.89 -14.88
C ALA A 106 -20.93 -8.97 -13.84
N ASP A 107 -19.88 -9.76 -14.11
CA ASP A 107 -19.35 -10.78 -13.20
C ASP A 107 -18.26 -10.21 -12.27
N GLY A 108 -17.92 -8.93 -12.41
CA GLY A 108 -16.93 -8.22 -11.61
C GLY A 108 -15.49 -8.34 -12.12
N ASN A 109 -15.27 -8.89 -13.31
CA ASN A 109 -13.92 -9.06 -13.85
C ASN A 109 -13.42 -7.79 -14.53
N TYR A 110 -12.10 -7.61 -14.52
CA TYR A 110 -11.42 -6.52 -15.20
C TYR A 110 -10.09 -6.99 -15.83
N GLU A 111 -9.64 -6.23 -16.82
CA GLU A 111 -8.31 -6.34 -17.42
C GLU A 111 -7.70 -4.95 -17.56
N ILE A 112 -6.48 -4.76 -17.07
CA ILE A 112 -5.73 -3.49 -17.11
C ILE A 112 -4.38 -3.71 -17.80
N ARG A 113 -3.96 -2.76 -18.63
CA ARG A 113 -2.60 -2.72 -19.19
C ARG A 113 -1.73 -1.73 -18.43
N LEU A 114 -0.54 -2.17 -18.04
CA LEU A 114 0.52 -1.29 -17.52
C LEU A 114 1.54 -1.03 -18.62
N GLY A 115 1.87 0.23 -18.88
CA GLY A 115 2.81 0.63 -19.94
C GLY A 115 2.23 0.53 -21.35
N GLY A 116 3.10 0.64 -22.36
CA GLY A 116 2.71 0.55 -23.76
C GLY A 116 1.96 1.77 -24.30
N ALA A 117 1.16 1.56 -25.34
CA ALA A 117 0.37 2.64 -25.94
C ALA A 117 -0.64 3.23 -24.94
N LYS A 118 -0.67 4.57 -24.85
CA LYS A 118 -1.60 5.29 -23.96
C LYS A 118 -3.06 4.95 -24.29
N ALA A 119 -3.89 4.81 -23.27
CA ALA A 119 -5.32 4.65 -23.39
C ALA A 119 -6.04 5.42 -22.25
N ASN A 120 -7.32 5.73 -22.44
CA ASN A 120 -8.08 6.54 -21.49
C ASN A 120 -8.69 5.73 -20.33
N ARG A 121 -8.80 4.41 -20.49
CA ARG A 121 -9.41 3.47 -19.53
C ARG A 121 -8.55 2.23 -19.46
N ASN A 122 -8.63 1.49 -18.35
CA ASN A 122 -7.89 0.24 -18.16
C ASN A 122 -6.39 0.35 -18.43
N TRP A 123 -5.79 1.51 -18.17
CA TRP A 123 -4.40 1.75 -18.52
C TRP A 123 -3.69 2.62 -17.48
N LEU A 124 -2.47 2.22 -17.13
CA LEU A 124 -1.58 2.95 -16.25
C LEU A 124 -0.20 3.08 -16.87
N GLU A 125 0.35 4.30 -16.85
CA GLU A 125 1.72 4.56 -17.26
C GLU A 125 2.72 3.96 -16.27
N ILE A 126 3.85 3.47 -16.77
CA ILE A 126 4.98 3.01 -15.94
C ILE A 126 6.05 4.12 -15.98
N PRO A 127 6.59 4.54 -14.82
CA PRO A 127 7.67 5.51 -14.77
C PRO A 127 8.89 5.07 -15.57
N THR A 128 9.67 6.03 -16.05
CA THR A 128 10.86 5.79 -16.88
C THR A 128 11.97 5.02 -16.17
N ASP A 129 12.00 5.04 -14.84
CA ASP A 129 12.91 4.30 -13.96
C ASP A 129 12.29 2.98 -13.44
N GLY A 130 11.07 2.66 -13.84
CA GLY A 130 10.27 1.56 -13.30
C GLY A 130 9.50 1.97 -12.06
N GLY A 131 8.73 1.04 -11.52
CA GLY A 131 7.87 1.35 -10.40
C GLY A 131 7.41 0.14 -9.63
N ARG A 132 6.55 0.42 -8.66
CA ARG A 132 5.80 -0.60 -7.93
C ARG A 132 4.33 -0.26 -8.05
N ILE A 133 3.53 -1.24 -8.44
CA ILE A 133 2.08 -1.10 -8.42
C ILE A 133 1.54 -1.65 -7.12
N THR A 134 0.73 -0.85 -6.43
CA THR A 134 0.01 -1.23 -5.21
C THR A 134 -1.49 -1.23 -5.52
N THR A 135 -2.19 -2.26 -5.05
CA THR A 135 -3.62 -2.42 -5.22
C THR A 135 -4.32 -2.25 -3.88
N ARG A 136 -5.56 -1.75 -3.90
CA ARG A 136 -6.40 -1.60 -2.70
C ARG A 136 -7.80 -2.08 -3.03
N HIS A 137 -8.33 -2.97 -2.22
CA HIS A 137 -9.68 -3.53 -2.37
C HIS A 137 -10.41 -3.36 -1.04
N TYR A 138 -11.40 -2.48 -0.97
CA TYR A 138 -12.10 -2.13 0.27
C TYR A 138 -13.45 -2.83 0.37
N PHE A 139 -13.80 -3.29 1.56
CA PHE A 139 -15.00 -4.09 1.82
C PHE A 139 -15.78 -3.53 3.01
N GLU A 140 -17.11 -3.54 2.96
CA GLU A 140 -17.99 -3.09 4.06
C GLU A 140 -18.46 -4.24 4.96
N PHE A 141 -17.61 -5.25 5.15
CA PHE A 141 -17.97 -6.37 6.02
C PHE A 141 -18.02 -5.91 7.49
N PRO A 142 -18.86 -6.53 8.34
CA PRO A 142 -18.89 -6.21 9.77
C PRO A 142 -17.70 -6.80 10.54
N TRP A 143 -16.71 -7.36 9.84
CA TRP A 143 -15.45 -7.89 10.35
C TRP A 143 -14.31 -7.51 9.40
N SER A 144 -13.08 -7.50 9.92
CA SER A 144 -11.90 -7.16 9.13
C SER A 144 -11.71 -8.08 7.92
N SER A 145 -11.66 -7.49 6.73
CA SER A 145 -11.32 -8.17 5.48
C SER A 145 -9.82 -8.50 5.41
N SER A 146 -8.97 -7.64 5.98
CA SER A 146 -7.51 -7.84 6.04
C SER A 146 -7.09 -8.99 6.96
N ALA A 147 -7.91 -9.31 7.97
CA ALA A 147 -7.72 -10.47 8.86
C ALA A 147 -8.39 -11.76 8.36
N SER A 148 -9.23 -11.68 7.32
CA SER A 148 -9.98 -12.84 6.84
C SER A 148 -9.05 -13.93 6.27
N GLN A 149 -9.26 -15.17 6.73
CA GLN A 149 -8.54 -16.35 6.26
C GLN A 149 -9.13 -16.94 4.97
N THR A 150 -10.38 -16.61 4.65
CA THR A 150 -11.13 -17.21 3.54
C THR A 150 -11.43 -16.24 2.41
N LEU A 151 -11.30 -14.93 2.64
CA LEU A 151 -11.46 -13.93 1.59
C LEU A 151 -10.31 -14.05 0.59
N HIS A 152 -10.67 -14.34 -0.66
CA HIS A 152 -9.75 -14.39 -1.77
C HIS A 152 -10.14 -13.33 -2.79
N VAL A 153 -9.23 -12.40 -3.07
CA VAL A 153 -9.34 -11.44 -4.17
C VAL A 153 -8.56 -11.99 -5.35
N PRO A 154 -9.22 -12.44 -6.44
CA PRO A 154 -8.53 -12.97 -7.60
C PRO A 154 -7.78 -11.85 -8.32
N ILE A 155 -6.47 -11.97 -8.43
CA ILE A 155 -5.64 -11.03 -9.17
C ILE A 155 -4.38 -11.71 -9.72
N SER A 156 -4.03 -11.38 -10.95
CA SER A 156 -2.81 -11.84 -11.62
C SER A 156 -2.17 -10.72 -12.42
N ILE A 157 -0.87 -10.86 -12.68
CA ILE A 157 -0.10 -9.98 -13.54
C ILE A 157 0.79 -10.83 -14.42
N GLU A 158 0.90 -10.46 -15.69
CA GLU A 158 1.85 -11.08 -16.61
C GLU A 158 2.57 -10.02 -17.44
N ALA A 159 3.89 -10.15 -17.55
CA ALA A 159 4.63 -9.43 -18.58
C ALA A 159 4.20 -9.92 -19.98
N VAL A 160 3.93 -8.97 -20.89
CA VAL A 160 3.63 -9.24 -22.30
C VAL A 160 4.85 -9.84 -22.97
N THR A 161 6.03 -9.24 -22.75
CA THR A 161 7.30 -9.78 -23.21
C THR A 161 7.72 -10.94 -22.33
N LYS A 162 7.67 -12.16 -22.86
CA LYS A 162 8.16 -13.35 -22.15
C LYS A 162 9.69 -13.39 -22.17
N VAL A 163 10.27 -13.71 -21.03
CA VAL A 163 11.73 -13.92 -20.86
C VAL A 163 12.00 -15.38 -20.52
N PRO A 164 13.24 -15.89 -20.75
CA PRO A 164 13.62 -17.24 -20.32
C PRO A 164 13.43 -17.46 -18.82
N ALA A 165 13.54 -18.70 -18.34
CA ALA A 165 13.53 -18.99 -16.90
C ALA A 165 14.60 -18.15 -16.17
N PRO A 166 14.36 -17.73 -14.91
CA PRO A 166 15.37 -16.98 -14.16
C PRO A 166 16.62 -17.87 -14.04
N PRO A 167 17.83 -17.30 -14.23
CA PRO A 167 19.05 -18.07 -14.04
C PRO A 167 19.20 -18.43 -12.56
N ARG A 168 20.10 -19.38 -12.28
CA ARG A 168 20.42 -19.78 -10.90
C ARG A 168 20.89 -18.56 -10.09
N TRP A 169 20.56 -18.58 -8.80
CA TRP A 169 21.11 -17.62 -7.85
C TRP A 169 22.63 -17.72 -7.79
N ASN A 170 23.26 -16.56 -7.74
CA ASN A 170 24.69 -16.35 -7.55
C ASN A 170 24.90 -15.18 -6.58
N ASP A 171 26.15 -14.93 -6.20
CA ASP A 171 26.50 -13.91 -5.22
C ASP A 171 26.01 -12.52 -5.61
N GLU A 172 26.10 -12.15 -6.90
CA GLU A 172 25.64 -10.84 -7.38
C GLU A 172 24.13 -10.67 -7.22
N ARG A 173 23.33 -11.70 -7.54
CA ARG A 173 21.87 -11.66 -7.40
C ARG A 173 21.45 -11.61 -5.94
N VAL A 174 22.07 -12.44 -5.10
CA VAL A 174 21.79 -12.44 -3.65
C VAL A 174 22.15 -11.08 -3.06
N SER A 175 23.31 -10.52 -3.41
CA SER A 175 23.73 -9.19 -2.97
C SER A 175 22.71 -8.11 -3.37
N ALA A 176 22.29 -8.08 -4.64
CA ALA A 176 21.28 -7.12 -5.10
C ALA A 176 19.92 -7.28 -4.38
N ALA A 177 19.51 -8.51 -4.07
CA ALA A 177 18.29 -8.78 -3.32
C ALA A 177 18.39 -8.29 -1.87
N LEU A 178 19.49 -8.57 -1.19
CA LEU A 178 19.73 -8.10 0.18
C LEU A 178 19.85 -6.58 0.24
N GLN A 179 20.40 -5.92 -0.78
CA GLN A 179 20.41 -4.46 -0.82
C GLN A 179 19.00 -3.86 -0.87
N ARG A 180 18.07 -4.48 -1.62
CA ARG A 180 16.66 -4.04 -1.59
C ARG A 180 16.02 -4.22 -0.22
N VAL A 181 16.33 -5.32 0.47
CA VAL A 181 15.89 -5.55 1.85
C VAL A 181 16.42 -4.47 2.79
N ILE A 182 17.72 -4.16 2.71
CA ILE A 182 18.37 -3.11 3.51
C ILE A 182 17.74 -1.75 3.24
N ASN A 183 17.55 -1.39 1.97
CA ASN A 183 16.95 -0.11 1.56
C ASN A 183 15.52 0.04 2.08
N HIS A 184 14.71 -1.04 2.01
CA HIS A 184 13.35 -1.03 2.56
C HIS A 184 13.35 -0.78 4.06
N VAL A 185 14.13 -1.56 4.82
CA VAL A 185 14.21 -1.42 6.28
C VAL A 185 14.72 -0.04 6.66
N ARG A 186 15.78 0.45 6.00
CA ARG A 186 16.39 1.76 6.30
C ARG A 186 15.42 2.91 6.03
N SER A 187 14.76 2.91 4.86
CA SER A 187 13.83 3.98 4.46
C SER A 187 12.56 4.04 5.32
N LYS A 188 12.11 2.89 5.88
CA LYS A 188 11.00 2.84 6.85
C LYS A 188 11.42 3.08 8.30
N THR A 189 12.70 3.25 8.59
CA THR A 189 13.21 3.43 9.96
C THR A 189 14.09 4.67 10.06
N VAL A 190 15.41 4.50 10.07
CA VAL A 190 16.40 5.54 10.35
C VAL A 190 16.49 6.64 9.30
N ALA A 191 16.06 6.36 8.06
CA ALA A 191 16.02 7.32 6.98
C ALA A 191 14.58 7.79 6.66
N SER A 192 13.59 7.38 7.46
CA SER A 192 12.23 7.90 7.32
C SER A 192 12.20 9.39 7.65
N ILE A 193 11.46 10.17 6.85
CA ILE A 193 11.21 11.58 7.13
C ILE A 193 9.95 11.64 7.99
N ALA A 194 10.12 11.92 9.28
CA ALA A 194 8.99 12.16 10.16
C ALA A 194 8.34 13.52 9.83
N PRO A 195 7.00 13.64 9.88
CA PRO A 195 6.34 14.93 9.79
C PRO A 195 6.92 15.90 10.83
N SER A 196 7.27 17.11 10.40
CA SER A 196 7.92 18.12 11.24
C SER A 196 7.25 19.49 11.06
N GLU A 197 7.69 20.49 11.82
CA GLU A 197 7.24 21.88 11.63
C GLU A 197 7.58 22.41 10.26
N ASP A 198 8.74 22.02 9.73
CA ASP A 198 9.22 22.42 8.42
C ASP A 198 8.62 21.57 7.29
N THR A 199 7.95 20.47 7.63
CA THR A 199 7.31 19.56 6.66
C THR A 199 6.00 19.00 7.24
N PRO A 200 4.97 19.87 7.43
CA PRO A 200 3.69 19.43 7.95
C PRO A 200 2.94 18.61 6.90
N ILE A 201 2.27 17.54 7.34
CA ILE A 201 1.28 16.83 6.53
C ILE A 201 -0.09 17.37 6.96
N PRO A 202 -0.86 18.03 6.07
CA PRO A 202 -2.01 18.82 6.53
C PRO A 202 -3.16 17.98 7.12
N PHE A 203 -3.23 16.69 6.79
CA PHE A 203 -4.18 15.75 7.38
C PHE A 203 -3.68 15.02 8.63
N VAL A 204 -2.45 15.27 9.10
CA VAL A 204 -1.88 14.66 10.30
C VAL A 204 -1.76 15.72 11.40
N SER A 205 -2.62 15.63 12.42
CA SER A 205 -2.53 16.50 13.59
C SER A 205 -1.34 16.16 14.46
N ARG A 206 -0.72 17.21 15.01
CA ARG A 206 0.31 17.11 16.06
C ARG A 206 -0.27 17.30 17.46
N VAL A 207 -1.55 17.66 17.56
CA VAL A 207 -2.29 17.78 18.81
C VAL A 207 -3.05 16.48 19.05
N PRO A 208 -2.75 15.74 20.14
CA PRO A 208 -3.48 14.52 20.43
C PRO A 208 -4.99 14.74 20.53
N ASN A 209 -5.76 13.75 20.11
CA ASN A 209 -7.23 13.72 20.15
C ASN A 209 -7.95 14.73 19.23
N GLU A 210 -7.21 15.55 18.47
CA GLU A 210 -7.79 16.54 17.55
C GLU A 210 -7.58 16.11 16.09
N LEU A 211 -8.66 15.62 15.45
CA LEU A 211 -8.65 15.25 14.04
C LEU A 211 -8.83 16.52 13.17
N PRO A 212 -7.92 16.78 12.20
CA PRO A 212 -8.10 17.88 11.27
C PRO A 212 -9.19 17.57 10.24
N GLN A 213 -9.57 18.56 9.44
CA GLN A 213 -10.50 18.33 8.33
C GLN A 213 -9.90 17.30 7.35
N PRO A 214 -10.67 16.27 6.93
CA PRO A 214 -10.18 15.32 5.95
C PRO A 214 -9.82 16.00 4.63
N ILE A 215 -8.64 15.69 4.09
CA ILE A 215 -8.19 16.19 2.78
C ILE A 215 -7.60 15.07 1.92
N VAL A 216 -7.69 15.22 0.61
CA VAL A 216 -6.98 14.34 -0.33
C VAL A 216 -5.46 14.53 -0.20
N PRO A 217 -4.65 13.47 -0.34
CA PRO A 217 -3.23 13.49 -0.02
C PRO A 217 -2.35 14.09 -1.13
N GLY A 218 -2.93 14.47 -2.28
CA GLY A 218 -2.17 14.83 -3.46
C GLY A 218 -1.38 13.62 -4.00
N ASN A 219 -0.11 13.81 -4.30
CA ASN A 219 0.77 12.76 -4.84
C ASN A 219 1.61 12.03 -3.77
N MET A 220 1.18 12.07 -2.50
CA MET A 220 1.89 11.41 -1.41
C MET A 220 2.00 9.90 -1.66
N ALA A 221 3.24 9.40 -1.69
CA ALA A 221 3.51 7.98 -1.88
C ALA A 221 2.77 7.09 -0.88
N PHE A 222 2.25 5.97 -1.38
CA PHE A 222 1.44 4.97 -0.66
C PHE A 222 0.07 5.43 -0.16
N ALA A 223 -0.32 6.69 -0.33
CA ALA A 223 -1.69 7.10 -0.08
C ALA A 223 -2.60 6.68 -1.25
N ALA A 224 -3.82 6.21 -0.97
CA ALA A 224 -4.87 6.18 -1.98
C ALA A 224 -5.21 7.62 -2.37
N PHE A 225 -5.04 7.96 -3.66
CA PHE A 225 -5.02 9.33 -4.16
C PHE A 225 -6.34 10.10 -4.00
N ASP A 226 -7.45 9.40 -4.05
CA ASP A 226 -8.83 9.90 -3.99
C ASP A 226 -9.48 9.76 -2.60
N ALA A 227 -8.81 9.12 -1.65
CA ALA A 227 -9.26 9.06 -0.27
C ALA A 227 -8.94 10.37 0.45
N ALA A 228 -9.91 10.91 1.19
CA ALA A 228 -9.67 12.03 2.09
C ALA A 228 -9.20 11.50 3.46
N TYR A 229 -7.99 11.86 3.89
CA TYR A 229 -7.40 11.40 5.15
C TYR A 229 -7.57 12.43 6.25
N SER A 230 -7.72 11.95 7.47
CA SER A 230 -7.58 12.71 8.71
C SER A 230 -6.99 11.79 9.77
N MET A 231 -5.91 12.21 10.41
CA MET A 231 -5.12 11.41 11.35
C MET A 231 -4.71 12.27 12.53
N ALA A 232 -4.74 11.70 13.73
CA ALA A 232 -4.21 12.32 14.94
C ALA A 232 -3.65 11.23 15.86
N PRO A 233 -2.57 11.50 16.62
CA PRO A 233 -2.30 10.70 17.80
C PRO A 233 -3.47 10.81 18.78
N TYR A 234 -3.70 9.80 19.59
CA TYR A 234 -4.63 9.89 20.71
C TYR A 234 -3.89 9.65 22.02
N LEU A 235 -4.41 10.26 23.08
CA LEU A 235 -3.93 10.07 24.45
C LEU A 235 -5.18 10.11 25.34
N ILE A 236 -5.52 8.97 25.92
CA ILE A 236 -6.76 8.77 26.66
C ILE A 236 -6.37 8.10 27.98
N GLY A 237 -6.77 8.68 29.12
CA GLY A 237 -6.58 8.08 30.44
C GLY A 237 -7.46 6.84 30.66
N ASP A 238 -7.15 6.08 31.71
CA ASP A 238 -7.81 4.79 32.02
C ASP A 238 -9.34 4.93 32.23
N ASP A 239 -9.82 6.10 32.65
CA ASP A 239 -11.22 6.43 32.90
C ASP A 239 -11.80 7.45 31.88
N GLU A 240 -11.08 7.71 30.79
CA GLU A 240 -11.47 8.66 29.74
C GLU A 240 -11.96 7.94 28.47
N ALA A 241 -12.67 8.67 27.62
CA ALA A 241 -13.06 8.21 26.28
C ALA A 241 -12.94 9.34 25.27
N LEU A 242 -12.37 9.05 24.09
CA LEU A 242 -12.37 9.97 22.96
C LEU A 242 -13.67 9.84 22.17
N VAL A 243 -14.54 10.85 22.28
CA VAL A 243 -15.82 10.87 21.56
C VAL A 243 -15.68 11.61 20.23
N ILE A 244 -15.65 10.86 19.14
CA ILE A 244 -15.61 11.41 17.77
C ILE A 244 -17.04 11.53 17.25
N ARG A 245 -17.41 12.74 16.80
CA ARG A 245 -18.74 13.02 16.22
C ARG A 245 -18.58 13.62 14.85
N GLY A 246 -19.32 13.09 13.89
CA GLY A 246 -19.33 13.57 12.53
C GLY A 246 -20.46 12.94 11.72
N ARG A 247 -20.53 13.34 10.46
CA ARG A 247 -21.37 12.70 9.45
C ARG A 247 -20.44 12.31 8.30
N TRP A 248 -20.56 11.07 7.83
CA TRP A 248 -19.84 10.66 6.64
C TRP A 248 -20.29 11.49 5.44
N PRO A 249 -19.38 11.91 4.55
CA PRO A 249 -19.76 12.52 3.29
C PRO A 249 -20.49 11.50 2.41
N GLU A 250 -21.10 11.96 1.32
CA GLU A 250 -21.47 11.05 0.23
C GLU A 250 -20.18 10.47 -0.36
N CYS A 251 -19.96 9.18 -0.14
CA CYS A 251 -18.76 8.47 -0.56
C CYS A 251 -19.09 6.98 -0.77
N VAL A 252 -18.23 6.29 -1.52
CA VAL A 252 -18.35 4.85 -1.77
C VAL A 252 -17.93 3.99 -0.58
N PHE A 253 -17.04 4.52 0.25
CA PHE A 253 -16.51 3.86 1.43
C PHE A 253 -15.95 4.91 2.40
N ALA A 254 -16.18 4.72 3.68
CA ALA A 254 -15.49 5.45 4.74
C ALA A 254 -15.37 4.58 5.98
N ASN A 255 -14.25 4.71 6.69
CA ASN A 255 -14.06 4.04 7.96
C ASN A 255 -13.14 4.84 8.90
N LEU A 256 -12.95 4.29 10.10
CA LEU A 256 -12.01 4.80 11.09
C LEU A 256 -11.11 3.65 11.51
N CYS A 257 -9.80 3.84 11.37
CA CYS A 257 -8.80 2.88 11.82
C CYS A 257 -8.21 3.35 13.14
N LEU A 258 -8.14 2.45 14.12
CA LEU A 258 -7.39 2.68 15.35
C LEU A 258 -6.05 1.97 15.26
N TRP A 259 -4.98 2.71 15.49
CA TRP A 259 -3.62 2.18 15.46
C TRP A 259 -2.93 2.35 16.80
N ASN A 260 -1.93 1.51 17.05
CA ASN A 260 -0.94 1.79 18.07
C ASN A 260 0.01 2.93 17.63
N ARG A 261 0.96 3.29 18.50
CA ARG A 261 1.91 4.38 18.25
C ARG A 261 2.73 4.20 16.95
N TRP A 262 2.89 2.96 16.49
CA TRP A 262 3.68 2.60 15.31
C TRP A 262 2.83 2.44 14.04
N SER A 263 1.60 2.97 14.05
CA SER A 263 0.66 2.90 12.93
C SER A 263 0.34 1.46 12.51
N GLN A 264 0.19 0.58 13.50
CA GLN A 264 -0.26 -0.79 13.32
C GLN A 264 -1.65 -0.95 13.92
N MET A 265 -2.56 -1.61 13.20
CA MET A 265 -3.83 -2.03 13.79
C MET A 265 -3.63 -2.98 14.98
N TYR A 266 -4.55 -2.87 15.94
CA TYR A 266 -4.68 -3.77 17.09
C TYR A 266 -5.08 -5.19 16.69
#